data_AF-A0A3Q3A254-F1
#
_entry.id   AF-A0A3Q3A254-F1
#
_cell.length_a   1.000
_cell.length_b   1.000
_cell.length_c   1.000
_cell.angle_alpha   90.00
_cell.angle_beta   90.00
_cell.angle_gamma   90.00
#
_symmetry.space_group_name_H-M   'P 1'
#
loop_
_entity.id
_entity.type
_entity.pdbx_description
1 polymer ?
#
loop_
_entity_poly.entity_id
_entity_poly.type
_entity_poly.pdbx_seq_one_letter_code
_entity_poly.pdbx_strand_id
1 'polypeptide(L)' 'VAVDGKLELYYEVLEFLGRGTFGQVVKCWKRGTNEVVAVKILKNHPSYARQGQIETYNLQGFSKEKM' A
#
# COMPACT_ATOMS: atom_id res chain seq x y z
N VAL A 1 16.27 17.48 -16.83
CA VAL A 1 15.39 17.18 -17.97
C VAL A 1 14.11 16.57 -17.43
N ALA A 2 13.09 17.39 -17.24
CA ALA A 2 11.75 16.92 -16.93
C ALA A 2 11.17 16.35 -18.23
N VAL A 3 10.96 15.05 -18.28
CA VAL A 3 10.13 14.43 -19.30
C VAL A 3 8.70 14.47 -18.77
N ASP A 4 7.88 15.38 -19.32
CA ASP A 4 6.42 15.32 -19.27
C ASP A 4 5.65 15.36 -17.94
N GLY A 5 6.07 16.19 -16.96
CA GLY A 5 5.14 16.73 -15.95
C GLY A 5 4.36 15.71 -15.07
N LYS A 6 4.73 14.43 -15.11
CA LYS A 6 4.17 13.37 -14.28
C LYS A 6 5.09 13.25 -13.08
N LEU A 7 4.63 13.71 -11.91
CA LEU A 7 5.29 13.34 -10.66
C LEU A 7 5.27 11.81 -10.59
N GLU A 8 6.39 11.18 -10.91
CA GLU A 8 6.58 9.75 -10.71
C GLU A 8 6.36 9.50 -9.20
N LEU A 9 5.20 8.95 -8.84
CA LEU A 9 4.87 8.59 -7.47
C LEU A 9 5.60 7.28 -7.16
N TYR A 10 6.91 7.38 -6.90
CA TYR A 10 7.71 6.25 -6.45
C TYR A 10 7.68 6.14 -4.93
N TYR A 11 7.64 4.91 -4.45
CA TYR A 11 7.70 4.57 -3.03
C TYR A 11 9.11 4.04 -2.75
N GLU A 12 9.82 4.70 -1.85
CA GLU A 12 11.11 4.23 -1.37
C GLU A 12 10.92 3.41 -0.10
N VAL A 13 11.35 2.15 -0.12
CA VAL A 13 11.25 1.26 1.05
C VAL A 13 12.27 1.70 2.10
N LEU A 14 11.78 2.02 3.28
CA LEU A 14 12.61 2.43 4.42
C LEU A 14 12.87 1.25 5.37
N GLU A 15 11.82 0.50 5.70
CA GLU A 15 11.87 -0.49 6.76
C GLU A 15 10.84 -1.60 6.52
N PHE A 16 11.15 -2.82 6.94
CA PHE A 16 10.18 -3.90 6.98
C PHE A 16 9.34 -3.83 8.27
N LEU A 17 8.01 -3.83 8.14
CA LEU A 17 7.09 -3.72 9.28
C LEU A 17 6.52 -5.08 9.71
N GLY A 18 6.33 -6.02 8.77
CA GLY A 18 5.79 -7.33 9.13
C GLY A 18 5.41 -8.21 7.94
N ARG A 19 5.15 -9.49 8.23
CA ARG A 19 4.70 -10.48 7.25
C ARG A 19 3.59 -11.31 7.86
N GLY A 20 2.60 -11.63 7.04
CA GLY A 20 1.51 -12.52 7.39
C GLY A 20 1.07 -13.39 6.23
N THR A 21 -0.09 -14.04 6.41
CA THR A 21 -0.70 -14.93 5.41
C THR A 21 -0.87 -14.23 4.06
N PHE A 22 -1.33 -12.98 4.08
CA PHE A 22 -1.69 -12.21 2.88
C PHE A 22 -0.50 -11.58 2.14
N GLY A 23 0.65 -11.43 2.80
CA GLY A 23 1.77 -10.71 2.21
C GLY A 23 2.72 -10.10 3.22
N GLN A 24 3.44 -9.10 2.77
CA GLN A 24 4.42 -8.34 3.55
C GLN A 24 3.98 -6.88 3.64
N VAL A 25 4.35 -6.21 4.73
CA VAL A 25 4.12 -4.78 4.93
C VAL A 25 5.47 -4.13 5.13
N VAL A 26 5.69 -3.04 4.40
CA VAL A 26 6.90 -2.22 4.48
C VAL A 26 6.51 -0.77 4.75
N LYS A 27 7.36 -0.06 5.48
CA LYS A 27 7.31 1.39 5.63
C LYS A 27 7.97 1.98 4.40
N CYS A 28 7.26 2.88 3.72
CA CYS A 28 7.76 3.56 2.55
C CYS A 28 7.69 5.08 2.71
N TRP A 29 8.61 5.77 2.07
CA TRP A 29 8.49 7.18 1.79
C TRP A 29 7.87 7.39 0.42
N LYS A 30 6.73 8.07 0.37
CA LYS A 30 6.04 8.43 -0.88
C LYS A 30 6.64 9.72 -1.42
N ARG A 31 7.43 9.59 -2.47
CA ARG A 31 8.12 10.70 -3.11
C ARG A 31 7.13 11.52 -3.92
N GLY A 32 7.22 12.84 -3.83
CA GLY A 32 6.26 13.79 -4.39
C GLY A 32 5.22 14.33 -3.39
N THR A 33 4.92 13.61 -2.29
CA THR A 33 4.05 14.13 -1.22
C THR A 33 4.74 14.26 0.14
N ASN A 34 5.97 13.76 0.26
CA ASN A 34 6.74 13.70 1.50
C ASN A 34 6.07 12.90 2.64
N GLU A 35 5.12 12.03 2.32
CA GLU A 35 4.39 11.23 3.31
C GLU A 35 5.13 9.92 3.61
N VAL A 36 5.16 9.53 4.89
CA VAL A 36 5.59 8.19 5.31
C VAL A 36 4.35 7.32 5.44
N VAL A 37 4.30 6.22 4.71
CA VAL A 37 3.13 5.32 4.63
C VAL A 37 3.52 3.87 4.84
N ALA A 38 2.55 3.02 5.19
CA ALA A 38 2.70 1.57 5.18
C ALA A 38 2.15 1.01 3.86
N VAL A 39 2.95 0.20 3.14
CA VAL A 39 2.57 -0.45 1.88
C VAL A 39 2.47 -1.95 2.09
N LYS A 40 1.28 -2.53 1.83
CA LYS A 40 1.02 -3.98 1.89
C LYS A 40 1.24 -4.60 0.51
N ILE A 41 2.27 -5.41 0.39
CA ILE A 41 2.62 -6.16 -0.82
C ILE A 41 1.95 -7.53 -0.73
N LEU A 42 0.95 -7.77 -1.59
CA LEU A 42 0.22 -9.03 -1.63
C LEU A 42 1.00 -10.10 -2.40
N LYS A 43 0.92 -11.36 -1.95
CA LYS A 43 1.51 -12.49 -2.71
C LYS A 43 0.78 -12.64 -4.04
N ASN A 44 1.53 -12.92 -5.11
CA ASN A 44 0.96 -13.21 -6.43
C ASN A 44 0.37 -14.64 -6.45
N HIS A 45 -0.81 -14.81 -5.84
CA HIS A 45 -1.58 -16.04 -5.89
C HIS A 45 -3.02 -15.69 -6.30
N PRO A 46 -3.65 -16.43 -7.23
CA PRO A 46 -4.95 -16.07 -7.81
C PRO A 46 -6.08 -15.92 -6.77
N SER A 47 -5.98 -16.58 -5.61
CA SER A 47 -6.94 -16.39 -4.51
C SER A 47 -6.78 -15.06 -3.75
N TYR A 48 -5.61 -14.42 -3.74
CA TYR A 48 -5.41 -13.13 -3.06
C TYR A 48 -5.91 -11.93 -3.87
N ALA A 49 -5.98 -12.02 -5.20
CA ALA A 49 -6.56 -10.97 -6.03
C ALA A 49 -8.05 -10.75 -5.67
N ARG A 50 -8.79 -11.83 -5.44
CA ARG A 50 -10.19 -11.78 -4.99
C ARG A 50 -10.31 -11.39 -3.51
N GLN A 51 -9.42 -11.89 -2.65
CA GLN A 51 -9.44 -11.57 -1.22
C GLN A 51 -9.06 -10.10 -0.95
N GLY A 52 -8.19 -9.50 -1.75
CA GLY A 52 -7.78 -8.09 -1.61
C GLY A 52 -8.94 -7.10 -1.79
N GLN A 53 -9.91 -7.43 -2.65
CA GLN A 53 -11.14 -6.64 -2.79
C GLN A 53 -12.04 -6.73 -1.55
N ILE A 54 -12.12 -7.92 -0.93
CA ILE A 54 -12.90 -8.15 0.30
C ILE A 54 -12.24 -7.44 1.51
N GLU A 55 -10.91 -7.50 1.65
CA GLU A 55 -10.20 -6.79 2.71
C GLU A 55 -10.30 -5.27 2.59
N THR A 56 -10.27 -4.73 1.35
CA THR A 56 -10.45 -3.28 1.13
C THR A 56 -11.84 -2.82 1.57
N TYR A 57 -12.88 -3.63 1.32
CA TYR A 57 -14.24 -3.37 1.78
C TYR A 57 -14.33 -3.32 3.33
N ASN A 58 -13.68 -4.27 4.01
CA ASN A 58 -13.65 -4.29 5.48
C ASN A 58 -12.88 -3.10 6.08
N LEU A 59 -11.71 -2.75 5.53
CA LEU A 59 -10.90 -1.61 5.99
C LEU A 59 -11.62 -0.26 5.78
N GLN A 60 -12.34 -0.09 4.67
CA GLN A 60 -13.17 1.10 4.45
C GLN A 60 -14.37 1.16 5.42
N GLY A 61 -14.94 0.01 5.79
CA GLY A 61 -15.99 -0.09 6.80
C GLY A 61 -15.53 0.42 8.18
N PHE A 62 -14.36 -0.05 8.66
CA PHE A 62 -13.80 0.39 9.94
C PHE A 62 -13.29 1.84 9.93
N SER A 63 -12.87 2.36 8.78
CA SER A 63 -12.45 3.76 8.67
C SER A 63 -13.63 4.76 8.70
N LYS A 64 -14.85 4.31 8.40
CA LYS A 64 -16.07 5.15 8.46
C LYS A 64 -16.73 5.22 9.84
N GLU A 65 -16.44 4.29 10.74
CA GLU A 65 -17.01 4.28 12.11
C GLU A 65 -16.28 5.25 13.07
N LYS A 66 -15.21 5.91 12.61
CA LYS A 66 -14.48 6.93 13.37
C LYS A 66 -14.71 8.38 12.91
N MET A 67 -15.76 8.66 12.13
CA MET A 67 -16.23 10.04 11.88
C MET A 67 -17.44 10.38 12.73
#